data_AF-A0A1F3VJH6-F1
#
_entry.id   AF-A0A1F3VJH6-F1
#
_cell.length_a   1.000
_cell.length_b   1.000
_cell.length_c   1.000
_cell.angle_alpha   90.00
_cell.angle_beta   90.00
_cell.angle_gamma   90.00
#
_symmetry.space_group_name_H-M   'P 1'
#
loop_
_entity.id
_entity.type
_entity.pdbx_description
1 polymer ?
#
loop_
_entity_poly.entity_id
_entity_poly.type
_entity_poly.pdbx_seq_one_letter_code
_entity_poly.pdbx_strand_id
1 'polypeptide(L)'
;MIMKFVLIILCLYLSFSLQAAFDFNPYNLDKQFSKELKKYFRKIDRRKMIVAKESNPINIRHQELITYLLDHHYVTMQNVENIRIILTQILIQKENKQPIMANQHHELRRNYTEYINSLVKIFHLARTLLPSSTGVDDLFEPGEYFIDKMGWILAHSILVNDYLQLCDLAYYNSFTRLYLNSKDSAYDIPVNHLDALNIYLNNSQELLHLKTIFLKMEAYAQNGPNQPVSFNEIYDILKELEYYKNLIHHDVYTSVSKPYHRLMLKIRDAFRKSISKTGFALSKVVGNFAGNTKLRSKGYLYGQTKAKDILLAQLKPLDVLLDKNYNRLSNYLITSHFGHAAIWLGTKQQLIEIGMWNHPYIHSFQEEIAKGNVILESVRSGVRLTSLENFLDVDELLVLRYDGFGQPPSYLMDRVYFNGLIHLNKPYDFNFDTFTTELIICSELVFLAFDFVDWDYDYVFKRYMIDPDHIAQRVFNDFPDFSMPLFLTSSRPHEIVMRNLDYLELVLKK
;
A
#
# COMPACT_ATOMS: atom_id res chain seq x y z
N MET A 1 0.77 19.08 -42.43
CA MET A 1 0.05 20.14 -41.70
C MET A 1 -0.05 19.84 -40.20
N ILE A 2 -0.45 18.62 -39.80
CA ILE A 2 -0.56 18.18 -38.38
C ILE A 2 0.79 18.22 -37.64
N MET A 3 1.90 17.83 -38.26
CA MET A 3 3.23 17.83 -37.62
C MET A 3 3.78 19.25 -37.36
N LYS A 4 3.44 20.23 -38.21
CA LYS A 4 3.74 21.66 -37.97
C LYS A 4 2.85 22.23 -36.86
N PHE A 5 1.60 21.77 -36.75
CA PHE A 5 0.69 22.17 -35.67
C PHE A 5 1.15 21.63 -34.30
N VAL A 6 1.64 20.39 -34.26
CA VAL A 6 2.24 19.80 -33.04
C VAL A 6 3.53 20.50 -32.65
N LEU A 7 4.39 20.87 -33.61
CA LEU A 7 5.62 21.63 -33.32
C LEU A 7 5.32 23.06 -32.83
N ILE A 8 4.30 23.72 -33.39
CA ILE A 8 3.87 25.07 -32.97
C ILE A 8 3.25 25.01 -31.57
N ILE A 9 2.47 23.97 -31.25
CA ILE A 9 1.96 23.75 -29.89
C ILE A 9 3.10 23.45 -28.92
N LEU A 10 4.11 22.65 -29.31
CA LEU A 10 5.29 22.37 -28.47
C LEU A 10 6.16 23.62 -28.26
N CYS A 11 6.34 24.47 -29.27
CA CYS A 11 7.08 25.73 -29.15
C CYS A 11 6.31 26.78 -28.34
N LEU A 12 4.99 26.88 -28.51
CA LEU A 12 4.12 27.72 -27.68
C LEU A 12 4.04 27.21 -26.24
N TYR A 13 4.13 25.89 -26.03
CA TYR A 13 4.19 25.27 -24.70
C TYR A 13 5.54 25.51 -24.02
N LEU A 14 6.65 25.44 -24.77
CA LEU A 14 7.99 25.77 -24.28
C LEU A 14 8.09 27.26 -23.91
N SER A 15 7.55 28.17 -24.73
CA SER A 15 7.56 29.60 -24.42
C SER A 15 6.62 29.98 -23.26
N PHE A 16 5.41 29.39 -23.17
CA PHE A 16 4.54 29.56 -21.99
C PHE A 16 5.15 28.93 -20.73
N SER A 17 5.86 27.80 -20.83
CA SER A 17 6.53 27.17 -19.68
C SER A 17 7.74 27.95 -19.18
N LEU A 18 8.47 28.64 -20.06
CA LEU A 18 9.57 29.54 -19.68
C LEU A 18 9.01 30.80 -19.03
N GLN A 19 7.97 31.42 -19.59
CA GLN A 19 7.33 32.59 -19.00
C GLN A 19 6.67 32.25 -17.65
N ALA A 20 5.95 31.12 -17.57
CA ALA A 20 5.34 30.64 -16.34
C ALA A 20 6.38 30.21 -15.29
N ALA A 21 7.59 29.76 -15.68
CA ALA A 21 8.68 29.46 -14.76
C ALA A 21 9.35 30.72 -14.18
N PHE A 22 9.33 31.84 -14.91
CA PHE A 22 9.78 33.15 -14.42
C PHE A 22 8.72 33.87 -13.56
N ASP A 23 7.43 33.67 -13.86
CA ASP A 23 6.31 34.23 -13.09
C ASP A 23 5.84 33.33 -11.93
N PHE A 24 6.40 32.11 -11.79
CA PHE A 24 6.13 31.22 -10.67
C PHE A 24 6.84 31.74 -9.43
N ASN A 25 6.07 32.22 -8.45
CA ASN A 25 6.60 32.49 -7.12
C ASN A 25 6.51 31.20 -6.27
N PRO A 26 7.61 30.43 -6.10
CA PRO A 26 7.59 29.15 -5.38
C PRO A 26 7.18 29.29 -3.91
N TYR A 27 7.25 30.49 -3.33
CA TYR A 27 6.86 30.73 -1.92
C TYR A 27 5.37 30.49 -1.63
N ASN A 28 4.47 30.62 -2.60
CA ASN A 28 3.03 30.49 -2.36
C ASN A 28 2.53 29.04 -2.39
N LEU A 29 3.14 28.16 -3.20
CA LEU A 29 2.89 26.72 -3.10
C LEU A 29 3.52 26.14 -1.84
N ASP A 30 4.67 26.64 -1.42
CA ASP A 30 5.37 26.19 -0.21
C ASP A 30 4.53 26.42 1.07
N LYS A 31 3.75 27.51 1.13
CA LYS A 31 2.81 27.75 2.25
C LYS A 31 1.63 26.77 2.30
N GLN A 32 1.02 26.45 1.17
CA GLN A 32 -0.15 25.56 1.13
C GLN A 32 0.26 24.08 1.22
N PHE A 33 1.40 23.72 0.63
CA PHE A 33 1.97 22.37 0.68
C PHE A 33 2.65 22.07 2.03
N SER A 34 3.34 23.03 2.64
CA SER A 34 3.84 22.88 4.01
C SER A 34 2.71 22.76 5.03
N LYS A 35 1.50 23.27 4.74
CA LYS A 35 0.31 23.08 5.60
C LYS A 35 -0.18 21.64 5.58
N GLU A 36 -0.22 20.97 4.42
CA GLU A 36 -0.61 19.55 4.31
C GLU A 36 0.50 18.61 4.82
N LEU A 37 1.78 18.92 4.61
CA LEU A 37 2.91 18.21 5.24
C LEU A 37 2.91 18.36 6.76
N LYS A 38 2.74 19.59 7.28
CA LYS A 38 2.56 19.83 8.72
C LYS A 38 1.34 19.08 9.24
N LYS A 39 0.23 19.01 8.49
CA LYS A 39 -0.97 18.25 8.87
C LYS A 39 -0.73 16.74 8.84
N TYR A 40 0.05 16.23 7.89
CA TYR A 40 0.43 14.81 7.80
C TYR A 40 1.34 14.42 8.97
N PHE A 41 2.44 15.14 9.18
CA PHE A 41 3.31 14.94 10.34
C PHE A 41 2.55 15.14 11.66
N ARG A 42 1.66 16.15 11.77
CA ARG A 42 0.78 16.33 12.95
C ARG A 42 -0.23 15.19 13.14
N LYS A 43 -0.73 14.58 12.05
CA LYS A 43 -1.67 13.45 12.10
C LYS A 43 -0.96 12.17 12.55
N ILE A 44 0.29 11.99 12.14
CA ILE A 44 1.18 10.92 12.62
C ILE A 44 1.55 11.15 14.09
N ASP A 45 1.97 12.38 14.46
CA ASP A 45 2.21 12.80 15.85
C ASP A 45 1.04 12.44 16.75
N ARG A 46 -0.20 12.79 16.36
CA ARG A 46 -1.40 12.54 17.16
C ARG A 46 -1.77 11.06 17.29
N ARG A 47 -1.48 10.22 16.29
CA ARG A 47 -1.78 8.77 16.33
C ARG A 47 -0.73 7.96 17.09
N LYS A 48 0.54 8.40 17.10
CA LYS A 48 1.65 7.73 17.81
C LYS A 48 1.94 8.29 19.21
N MET A 49 1.37 9.45 19.58
CA MET A 49 1.43 10.00 20.95
C MET A 49 0.82 9.09 22.04
N ILE A 50 0.07 8.05 21.68
CA ILE A 50 -0.41 7.06 22.67
C ILE A 50 0.70 6.07 23.04
N VAL A 51 1.71 5.87 22.18
CA VAL A 51 2.84 4.95 22.46
C VAL A 51 4.12 5.70 22.87
N ALA A 52 4.31 6.94 22.43
CA ALA A 52 5.48 7.77 22.80
C ALA A 52 5.27 8.64 24.05
N LYS A 53 4.35 8.26 24.95
CA LYS A 53 4.23 8.90 26.28
C LYS A 53 5.15 8.25 27.33
N GLU A 54 5.87 7.21 26.97
CA GLU A 54 6.97 6.68 27.76
C GLU A 54 8.27 7.28 27.25
N SER A 55 8.93 8.04 28.13
CA SER A 55 10.21 8.75 27.98
C SER A 55 10.18 10.16 27.37
N ASN A 56 10.48 11.12 28.24
CA ASN A 56 10.82 12.51 27.98
C ASN A 56 12.16 12.56 27.21
N PRO A 57 12.32 13.26 26.07
CA PRO A 57 13.45 13.02 25.16
C PRO A 57 14.75 13.78 25.52
N ILE A 58 14.98 14.20 26.76
CA ILE A 58 16.11 15.10 27.10
C ILE A 58 17.17 14.43 28.01
N ASN A 59 17.36 13.11 27.91
CA ASN A 59 18.54 12.49 28.54
C ASN A 59 18.98 11.18 27.88
N ILE A 60 19.04 11.16 26.55
CA ILE A 60 19.65 10.05 25.81
C ILE A 60 21.16 10.29 25.83
N ARG A 61 21.94 9.31 26.30
CA ARG A 61 23.41 9.42 26.25
C ARG A 61 23.89 9.47 24.80
N HIS A 62 25.01 10.15 24.53
CA HIS A 62 25.60 10.28 23.18
C HIS A 62 25.62 8.96 22.38
N GLN A 63 26.06 7.87 23.02
CA GLN A 63 26.13 6.54 22.39
C GLN A 63 24.74 5.97 22.08
N GLU A 64 23.76 6.14 22.96
CA GLU A 64 22.38 5.68 22.73
C GLU A 64 21.73 6.43 21.54
N LEU A 65 22.07 7.71 21.36
CA LEU A 65 21.60 8.51 20.22
C LEU A 65 22.15 7.99 18.89
N ILE A 66 23.46 7.76 18.83
CA ILE A 66 24.11 7.23 17.63
C ILE A 66 23.56 5.84 17.30
N THR A 67 23.49 4.94 18.28
CA THR A 67 22.94 3.60 18.09
C THR A 67 21.51 3.65 17.57
N TYR A 68 20.64 4.48 18.16
CA TYR A 68 19.26 4.64 17.70
C TYR A 68 19.17 5.12 16.23
N LEU A 69 20.01 6.08 15.84
CA LEU A 69 20.05 6.58 14.46
C LEU A 69 20.56 5.53 13.48
N LEU A 70 21.63 4.80 13.85
CA LEU A 70 22.21 3.75 13.03
C LEU A 70 21.28 2.54 12.89
N ASP A 71 20.56 2.14 13.94
CA ASP A 71 19.56 1.07 13.86
C ASP A 71 18.45 1.44 12.88
N HIS A 72 17.95 2.67 12.95
CA HIS A 72 16.91 3.13 12.01
C HIS A 72 17.45 3.32 10.58
N HIS A 73 18.68 3.78 10.42
CA HIS A 73 19.38 3.82 9.14
C HIS A 73 19.56 2.42 8.53
N TYR A 74 19.93 1.43 9.34
CA TYR A 74 20.04 0.05 8.87
C TYR A 74 18.69 -0.49 8.39
N VAL A 75 17.61 -0.24 9.15
CA VAL A 75 16.26 -0.64 8.77
C VAL A 75 15.80 0.03 7.47
N THR A 76 16.06 1.33 7.27
CA THR A 76 15.72 2.02 6.01
C THR A 76 16.49 1.44 4.84
N MET A 77 17.80 1.21 4.99
CA MET A 77 18.66 0.60 3.97
C MET A 77 18.17 -0.79 3.54
N GLN A 78 17.93 -1.66 4.52
CA GLN A 78 17.44 -3.02 4.27
C GLN A 78 16.10 -3.01 3.52
N ASN A 79 15.17 -2.15 3.95
CA ASN A 79 13.86 -2.05 3.31
C ASN A 79 13.94 -1.46 1.90
N VAL A 80 14.81 -0.47 1.63
CA VAL A 80 15.01 0.05 0.27
C VAL A 80 15.52 -1.04 -0.67
N GLU A 81 16.43 -1.90 -0.20
CA GLU A 81 16.95 -2.98 -1.02
C GLU A 81 15.91 -4.07 -1.29
N ASN A 82 15.13 -4.46 -0.28
CA ASN A 82 14.00 -5.37 -0.48
C ASN A 82 12.99 -4.80 -1.49
N ILE A 83 12.65 -3.51 -1.36
CA ILE A 83 11.77 -2.80 -2.30
C ILE A 83 12.36 -2.84 -3.72
N ARG A 84 13.67 -2.60 -3.88
CA ARG A 84 14.37 -2.67 -5.17
C ARG A 84 14.24 -4.05 -5.81
N ILE A 85 14.51 -5.12 -5.05
CA ILE A 85 14.45 -6.50 -5.53
C ILE A 85 13.03 -6.83 -6.02
N ILE A 86 12.02 -6.58 -5.19
CA ILE A 86 10.62 -6.87 -5.52
C ILE A 86 10.15 -6.07 -6.74
N LEU A 87 10.46 -4.77 -6.79
CA LEU A 87 10.10 -3.93 -7.94
C LEU A 87 10.79 -4.38 -9.22
N THR A 88 12.03 -4.83 -9.15
CA THR A 88 12.75 -5.33 -10.33
C THR A 88 12.07 -6.58 -10.88
N GLN A 89 11.68 -7.52 -10.00
CA GLN A 89 10.89 -8.70 -10.39
C GLN A 89 9.55 -8.30 -11.03
N ILE A 90 8.82 -7.37 -10.42
CA ILE A 90 7.56 -6.85 -10.97
C ILE A 90 7.76 -6.22 -12.34
N LEU A 91 8.82 -5.42 -12.54
CA LEU A 91 9.09 -4.79 -13.83
C LEU A 91 9.38 -5.83 -14.92
N ILE A 92 10.17 -6.87 -14.61
CA ILE A 92 10.44 -8.00 -15.51
C ILE A 92 9.14 -8.75 -15.84
N GLN A 93 8.32 -9.07 -14.83
CA GLN A 93 7.01 -9.71 -15.02
C GLN A 93 6.13 -8.88 -15.97
N LYS A 94 6.07 -7.56 -15.77
CA LYS A 94 5.28 -6.67 -16.63
C LYS A 94 5.79 -6.65 -18.07
N GLU A 95 7.10 -6.69 -18.30
CA GLU A 95 7.67 -6.80 -19.65
C GLU A 95 7.29 -8.14 -20.30
N ASN A 96 7.28 -9.21 -19.52
CA ASN A 96 6.87 -10.56 -19.94
C ASN A 96 5.36 -10.79 -19.96
N LYS A 97 4.55 -9.76 -19.71
CA LYS A 97 3.10 -9.87 -19.58
C LYS A 97 2.65 -10.93 -18.56
N GLN A 98 3.27 -10.90 -17.38
CA GLN A 98 2.85 -11.63 -16.20
C GLN A 98 2.21 -10.69 -15.17
N PRO A 99 1.24 -11.19 -14.37
CA PRO A 99 0.59 -10.43 -13.31
C PRO A 99 1.56 -10.12 -12.16
N ILE A 100 1.18 -9.14 -11.35
CA ILE A 100 1.82 -8.90 -10.05
C ILE A 100 1.17 -9.85 -9.05
N MET A 101 1.98 -10.61 -8.33
CA MET A 101 1.48 -11.57 -7.35
C MET A 101 1.07 -10.87 -6.06
N ALA A 102 0.10 -11.43 -5.33
CA ALA A 102 -0.41 -10.85 -4.09
C ALA A 102 0.68 -10.76 -3.02
N ASN A 103 1.55 -11.77 -2.88
CA ASN A 103 2.67 -11.75 -1.95
C ASN A 103 3.63 -10.58 -2.25
N GLN A 104 3.95 -10.33 -3.51
CA GLN A 104 4.78 -9.20 -3.93
C GLN A 104 4.13 -7.87 -3.56
N HIS A 105 2.81 -7.73 -3.70
CA HIS A 105 2.07 -6.55 -3.24
C HIS A 105 2.23 -6.37 -1.73
N HIS A 106 1.99 -7.41 -0.93
CA HIS A 106 2.08 -7.34 0.53
C HIS A 106 3.50 -7.03 1.01
N GLU A 107 4.50 -7.70 0.45
CA GLU A 107 5.91 -7.49 0.79
C GLU A 107 6.36 -6.07 0.44
N LEU A 108 6.02 -5.58 -0.75
CA LEU A 108 6.37 -4.23 -1.18
C LEU A 108 5.75 -3.17 -0.26
N ARG A 109 4.48 -3.34 0.14
CA ARG A 109 3.80 -2.43 1.06
C ARG A 109 4.33 -2.51 2.47
N ARG A 110 4.65 -3.70 2.98
CA ARG A 110 5.24 -3.90 4.30
C ARG A 110 6.61 -3.23 4.38
N ASN A 111 7.51 -3.52 3.44
CA ASN A 111 8.85 -2.93 3.43
C ASN A 111 8.78 -1.40 3.29
N TYR A 112 7.88 -0.88 2.44
CA TYR A 112 7.70 0.56 2.31
C TYR A 112 7.15 1.20 3.59
N THR A 113 6.26 0.52 4.31
CA THR A 113 5.71 1.00 5.58
C THR A 113 6.76 1.02 6.69
N GLU A 114 7.58 -0.03 6.79
CA GLU A 114 8.69 -0.11 7.74
C GLU A 114 9.74 0.98 7.46
N TYR A 115 10.11 1.16 6.19
CA TYR A 115 10.95 2.25 5.73
C TYR A 115 10.41 3.63 6.17
N ILE A 116 9.12 3.91 5.90
CA ILE A 116 8.49 5.18 6.30
C ILE A 116 8.52 5.33 7.82
N ASN A 117 8.20 4.28 8.56
CA ASN A 117 8.17 4.32 10.01
C ASN A 117 9.54 4.65 10.61
N SER A 118 10.62 4.09 10.07
CA SER A 118 11.99 4.42 10.47
C SER A 118 12.39 5.84 10.07
N LEU A 119 12.07 6.29 8.84
CA LEU A 119 12.32 7.68 8.44
C LEU A 119 11.60 8.69 9.33
N VAL A 120 10.35 8.43 9.70
CA VAL A 120 9.56 9.30 10.58
C VAL A 120 10.21 9.39 11.97
N LYS A 121 10.73 8.27 12.50
CA LYS A 121 11.45 8.24 13.78
C LYS A 121 12.73 9.08 13.72
N ILE A 122 13.52 8.95 12.67
CA ILE A 122 14.71 9.78 12.43
C ILE A 122 14.32 11.26 12.33
N PHE A 123 13.25 11.58 11.58
CA PHE A 123 12.75 12.94 11.43
C PHE A 123 12.32 13.59 12.74
N HIS A 124 11.58 12.87 13.58
CA HIS A 124 11.17 13.39 14.90
C HIS A 124 12.35 13.65 15.81
N LEU A 125 13.35 12.77 15.78
CA LEU A 125 14.59 12.96 16.51
C LEU A 125 15.36 14.18 16.00
N ALA A 126 15.55 14.31 14.68
CA ALA A 126 16.16 15.49 14.07
C ALA A 126 15.40 16.79 14.43
N ARG A 127 14.08 16.75 14.57
CA ARG A 127 13.33 17.93 15.05
C ARG A 127 13.54 18.27 16.50
N THR A 128 13.74 17.26 17.34
CA THR A 128 13.95 17.45 18.77
C THR A 128 15.34 18.02 19.06
N LEU A 129 16.33 17.64 18.24
CA LEU A 129 17.71 18.10 18.33
C LEU A 129 17.95 19.44 17.60
N LEU A 130 16.92 20.03 16.96
CA LEU A 130 17.07 21.27 16.19
C LEU A 130 17.51 22.41 17.13
N PRO A 131 18.69 23.02 16.91
CA PRO A 131 19.16 24.10 17.77
C PRO A 131 18.24 25.32 17.70
N SER A 132 17.87 25.89 18.85
CA SER A 132 16.95 27.04 18.95
C SER A 132 17.49 28.35 18.39
N SER A 133 18.81 28.46 18.22
CA SER A 133 19.48 29.57 17.54
C SER A 133 20.95 29.21 17.33
N THR A 134 21.34 28.80 16.13
CA THR A 134 22.77 28.74 15.78
C THR A 134 22.97 29.22 14.36
N GLY A 135 23.78 30.27 14.20
CA GLY A 135 24.45 30.51 12.94
C GLY A 135 25.35 29.32 12.60
N VAL A 136 25.63 29.11 11.32
CA VAL A 136 26.49 28.01 10.84
C VAL A 136 27.93 28.16 11.34
N ASP A 137 28.28 29.29 11.96
CA ASP A 137 29.63 29.59 12.46
C ASP A 137 29.91 28.94 13.82
N ASP A 138 28.89 28.74 14.66
CA ASP A 138 29.07 28.23 16.04
C ASP A 138 28.81 26.71 16.16
N LEU A 139 28.75 25.99 15.03
CA LEU A 139 28.34 24.58 14.97
C LEU A 139 29.32 23.65 15.71
N PHE A 140 30.62 23.94 15.63
CA PHE A 140 31.69 23.08 16.14
C PHE A 140 32.36 23.62 17.42
N GLU A 141 31.81 24.70 17.99
CA GLU A 141 32.29 25.21 19.27
C GLU A 141 31.91 24.25 20.41
N PRO A 142 32.89 23.81 21.23
CA PRO A 142 32.60 22.99 22.40
C PRO A 142 31.67 23.73 23.37
N GLY A 143 30.61 23.07 23.81
CA GLY A 143 29.64 23.66 24.73
C GLY A 143 28.51 22.70 25.09
N GLU A 144 27.60 23.16 25.94
CA GLU A 144 26.49 22.37 26.50
C GLU A 144 25.62 21.69 25.43
N TYR A 145 25.51 22.29 24.24
CA TYR A 145 24.69 21.80 23.13
C TYR A 145 25.47 21.11 22.00
N PHE A 146 26.77 20.81 22.19
CA PHE A 146 27.60 20.24 21.14
C PHE A 146 27.05 18.88 20.64
N ILE A 147 26.63 18.03 21.56
CA ILE A 147 26.05 16.71 21.25
C ILE A 147 24.75 16.85 20.47
N ASP A 148 23.88 17.80 20.83
CA ASP A 148 22.61 18.02 20.14
C ASP A 148 22.83 18.52 18.71
N LYS A 149 23.78 19.45 18.51
CA LYS A 149 24.16 19.93 17.17
C LYS A 149 24.69 18.80 16.30
N MET A 150 25.61 17.99 16.82
CA MET A 150 26.19 16.88 16.07
C MET A 150 25.18 15.77 15.79
N GLY A 151 24.32 15.46 16.77
CA GLY A 151 23.21 14.53 16.61
C GLY A 151 22.19 15.00 15.58
N TRP A 152 21.91 16.31 15.53
CA TRP A 152 21.07 16.91 14.50
C TRP A 152 21.67 16.75 13.11
N ILE A 153 22.96 17.06 12.93
CA ILE A 153 23.66 16.89 11.64
C ILE A 153 23.58 15.42 11.19
N LEU A 154 23.87 14.48 12.09
CA LEU A 154 23.81 13.05 11.78
C LEU A 154 22.40 12.62 11.38
N ALA A 155 21.40 12.93 12.21
CA ALA A 155 20.02 12.55 11.96
C ALA A 155 19.49 13.15 10.64
N HIS A 156 19.79 14.41 10.36
CA HIS A 156 19.37 15.06 9.13
C HIS A 156 20.08 14.46 7.91
N SER A 157 21.37 14.15 8.02
CA SER A 157 22.16 13.55 6.93
C SER A 157 21.68 12.14 6.59
N ILE A 158 21.43 11.30 7.60
CA ILE A 158 20.82 9.98 7.42
C ILE A 158 19.45 10.11 6.76
N LEU A 159 18.60 11.01 7.28
CA LEU A 159 17.26 11.22 6.73
C LEU A 159 17.28 11.58 5.24
N VAL A 160 18.15 12.51 4.83
CA VAL A 160 18.27 12.92 3.42
C VAL A 160 18.87 11.79 2.58
N ASN A 161 19.92 11.13 3.07
CA ASN A 161 20.56 10.00 2.39
C ASN A 161 19.56 8.88 2.08
N ASP A 162 18.86 8.41 3.09
CA ASP A 162 17.95 7.25 3.00
C ASP A 162 16.73 7.57 2.17
N TYR A 163 16.28 8.83 2.25
CA TYR A 163 15.24 9.35 1.39
C TYR A 163 15.63 9.35 -0.09
N LEU A 164 16.83 9.83 -0.40
CA LEU A 164 17.31 9.95 -1.78
C LEU A 164 17.48 8.58 -2.45
N GLN A 165 17.89 7.55 -1.69
CA GLN A 165 18.00 6.20 -2.23
C GLN A 165 16.66 5.63 -2.70
N LEU A 166 15.59 5.78 -1.92
CA LEU A 166 14.26 5.37 -2.38
C LEU A 166 13.75 6.26 -3.52
N CYS A 167 14.08 7.54 -3.50
CA CYS A 167 13.73 8.45 -4.59
C CYS A 167 14.32 8.03 -5.92
N ASP A 168 15.61 7.75 -5.96
CA ASP A 168 16.29 7.41 -7.20
C ASP A 168 15.71 6.10 -7.77
N LEU A 169 15.37 5.14 -6.90
CA LEU A 169 14.61 3.94 -7.28
C LEU A 169 13.21 4.27 -7.81
N ALA A 170 12.46 5.10 -7.09
CA ALA A 170 11.07 5.39 -7.42
C ALA A 170 10.94 6.16 -8.73
N TYR A 171 11.84 7.12 -8.98
CA TYR A 171 11.78 7.98 -10.15
C TYR A 171 12.41 7.36 -11.40
N TYR A 172 13.07 6.20 -11.28
CA TYR A 172 13.55 5.41 -12.42
C TYR A 172 12.43 5.02 -13.39
N ASN A 173 11.26 4.64 -12.87
CA ASN A 173 10.11 4.22 -13.68
C ASN A 173 8.79 4.85 -13.17
N SER A 174 7.88 5.22 -14.07
CA SER A 174 6.57 5.76 -13.68
C SER A 174 5.70 4.79 -12.90
N PHE A 175 5.79 3.48 -13.17
CA PHE A 175 5.07 2.45 -12.43
C PHE A 175 5.44 2.54 -10.94
N THR A 176 6.73 2.44 -10.64
CA THR A 176 7.25 2.47 -9.27
C THR A 176 6.82 3.73 -8.52
N ARG A 177 7.05 4.90 -9.13
CA ARG A 177 6.66 6.18 -8.52
C ARG A 177 5.17 6.26 -8.23
N LEU A 178 4.32 5.86 -9.17
CA LEU A 178 2.87 5.90 -9.00
C LEU A 178 2.41 4.91 -7.94
N TYR A 179 3.01 3.73 -7.91
CA TYR A 179 2.70 2.68 -6.95
C TYR A 179 3.09 3.11 -5.52
N LEU A 180 4.33 3.56 -5.30
CA LEU A 180 4.78 4.03 -3.97
C LEU A 180 4.07 5.30 -3.49
N ASN A 181 3.58 6.15 -4.41
CA ASN A 181 2.75 7.32 -4.07
C ASN A 181 1.25 7.02 -4.00
N SER A 182 0.82 5.78 -4.24
CA SER A 182 -0.58 5.41 -4.07
C SER A 182 -0.90 5.20 -2.59
N LYS A 183 -2.05 5.71 -2.17
CA LYS A 183 -2.60 5.45 -0.84
C LYS A 183 -2.80 3.95 -0.68
N ASP A 184 -2.56 3.45 0.53
CA ASP A 184 -2.99 2.11 0.92
C ASP A 184 -3.32 2.12 2.42
N SER A 185 -4.61 2.19 2.72
CA SER A 185 -5.12 2.28 4.08
C SER A 185 -4.90 1.02 4.93
N ALA A 186 -4.67 -0.15 4.31
CA ALA A 186 -4.33 -1.37 5.06
C ALA A 186 -2.94 -1.29 5.69
N TYR A 187 -2.08 -0.44 5.13
CA TYR A 187 -0.70 -0.24 5.53
C TYR A 187 -0.44 1.17 6.08
N ASP A 188 -1.50 1.95 6.33
CA ASP A 188 -1.43 3.35 6.74
C ASP A 188 -0.61 4.27 5.81
N ILE A 189 -0.48 3.90 4.53
CA ILE A 189 0.25 4.69 3.53
C ILE A 189 -0.65 5.80 2.98
N PRO A 190 -0.27 7.09 3.08
CA PRO A 190 -1.05 8.19 2.52
C PRO A 190 -0.77 8.37 1.01
N VAL A 191 -1.62 9.15 0.35
CA VAL A 191 -1.39 9.55 -1.04
C VAL A 191 -0.20 10.52 -1.17
N ASN A 192 0.60 10.35 -2.22
CA ASN A 192 1.73 11.23 -2.60
C ASN A 192 2.78 11.43 -1.50
N HIS A 193 2.99 10.43 -0.64
CA HIS A 193 3.93 10.50 0.49
C HIS A 193 5.36 10.84 0.05
N LEU A 194 5.90 10.06 -0.89
CA LEU A 194 7.25 10.23 -1.41
C LEU A 194 7.40 11.63 -2.02
N ASP A 195 6.39 12.08 -2.75
CA ASP A 195 6.41 13.41 -3.36
C ASP A 195 6.47 14.55 -2.34
N ALA A 196 5.82 14.38 -1.19
CA ALA A 196 5.82 15.34 -0.10
C ALA A 196 7.18 15.40 0.61
N LEU A 197 7.78 14.25 0.90
CA LEU A 197 9.14 14.19 1.43
C LEU A 197 10.16 14.80 0.44
N ASN A 198 9.94 14.66 -0.87
CA ASN A 198 10.83 15.25 -1.89
C ASN A 198 10.89 16.75 -1.79
N ILE A 199 9.73 17.38 -1.61
CA ILE A 199 9.64 18.83 -1.52
C ILE A 199 10.37 19.32 -0.25
N TYR A 200 10.25 18.57 0.85
CA TYR A 200 10.89 18.91 2.11
C TYR A 200 12.41 18.71 2.08
N LEU A 201 12.88 17.52 1.68
CA LEU A 201 14.29 17.13 1.79
C LEU A 201 15.16 17.57 0.62
N ASN A 202 14.55 17.96 -0.50
CA ASN A 202 15.26 18.35 -1.71
C ASN A 202 15.07 19.84 -2.03
N ASN A 203 14.90 20.66 -0.99
CA ASN A 203 14.91 22.11 -1.06
C ASN A 203 16.33 22.61 -1.28
N SER A 204 16.56 23.43 -2.32
CA SER A 204 17.89 23.94 -2.67
C SER A 204 18.55 24.74 -1.54
N GLN A 205 17.78 25.45 -0.71
CA GLN A 205 18.32 26.17 0.44
C GLN A 205 18.84 25.22 1.52
N GLU A 206 18.09 24.17 1.84
CA GLU A 206 18.50 23.14 2.81
C GLU A 206 19.72 22.36 2.32
N LEU A 207 19.75 22.00 1.03
CA LEU A 207 20.90 21.32 0.42
C LEU A 207 22.17 22.20 0.47
N LEU A 208 22.04 23.50 0.18
CA LEU A 208 23.16 24.45 0.26
C LEU A 208 23.64 24.65 1.71
N HIS A 209 22.69 24.70 2.65
CA HIS A 209 22.97 24.79 4.07
C HIS A 209 23.76 23.57 4.55
N LEU A 210 23.29 22.35 4.25
CA LEU A 210 24.00 21.10 4.55
C LEU A 210 25.38 21.04 3.90
N LYS A 211 25.51 21.49 2.65
CA LYS A 211 26.82 21.55 1.97
C LYS A 211 27.78 22.46 2.72
N THR A 212 27.31 23.61 3.18
CA THR A 212 28.13 24.55 3.96
C THR A 212 28.56 23.94 5.28
N ILE A 213 27.65 23.23 5.96
CA ILE A 213 27.96 22.48 7.19
C ILE A 213 29.06 21.45 6.91
N PHE A 214 28.90 20.60 5.89
CA PHE A 214 29.88 19.56 5.56
C PHE A 214 31.25 20.13 5.18
N LEU A 215 31.31 21.23 4.42
CA LEU A 215 32.57 21.88 4.09
C LEU A 215 33.28 22.43 5.34
N LYS A 216 32.52 22.97 6.30
CA LYS A 216 33.09 23.40 7.59
C LYS A 216 33.50 22.21 8.45
N MET A 217 32.77 21.09 8.40
CA MET A 217 33.17 19.85 9.07
C MET A 217 34.50 19.33 8.52
N GLU A 218 34.69 19.30 7.19
CA GLU A 218 35.97 18.92 6.57
C GLU A 218 37.11 19.82 7.05
N ALA A 219 36.89 21.14 7.08
CA ALA A 219 37.89 22.09 7.56
C ALA A 219 38.23 21.88 9.05
N TYR A 220 37.22 21.65 9.89
CA TYR A 220 37.39 21.39 11.32
C TYR A 220 38.06 20.04 11.57
N ALA A 221 37.75 19.00 10.80
CA ALA A 221 38.39 17.69 10.87
C ALA A 221 39.88 17.74 10.51
N GLN A 222 40.26 18.62 9.57
CA GLN A 222 41.65 18.76 9.13
C GLN A 222 42.49 19.66 10.06
N ASN A 223 41.91 20.75 10.57
CA ASN A 223 42.68 21.83 11.23
C ASN A 223 42.15 22.24 12.61
N GLY A 224 41.10 21.61 13.11
CA GLY A 224 40.44 21.97 14.37
C GLY A 224 41.25 21.56 15.61
N PRO A 225 41.39 22.43 16.63
CA PRO A 225 42.08 22.09 17.86
C PRO A 225 41.22 21.17 18.75
N ASN A 226 41.84 20.14 19.34
CA ASN A 226 41.25 19.27 20.38
C ASN A 226 39.83 18.77 20.05
N GLN A 227 39.68 18.10 18.91
CA GLN A 227 38.39 17.55 18.45
C GLN A 227 37.79 16.58 19.48
N PRO A 228 36.51 16.76 19.89
CA PRO A 228 35.82 15.83 20.77
C PRO A 228 35.70 14.42 20.16
N VAL A 229 35.75 13.36 20.97
CA VAL A 229 35.54 11.98 20.50
C VAL A 229 34.22 11.83 19.75
N SER A 230 33.16 12.47 20.25
CA SER A 230 31.83 12.53 19.62
C SER A 230 31.83 13.17 18.22
N PHE A 231 32.73 14.12 17.97
CA PHE A 231 32.90 14.69 16.63
C PHE A 231 33.41 13.63 15.66
N ASN A 232 34.50 12.96 16.03
CA ASN A 232 35.17 11.98 15.17
C ASN A 232 34.25 10.79 14.85
N GLU A 233 33.57 10.24 15.87
CA GLU A 233 32.60 9.15 15.66
C GLU A 233 31.51 9.52 14.66
N ILE A 234 30.91 10.71 14.79
CA ILE A 234 29.84 11.17 13.89
C ILE A 234 30.39 11.49 12.50
N TYR A 235 31.56 12.11 12.43
CA TYR A 235 32.20 12.47 11.17
C TYR A 235 32.58 11.23 10.35
N ASP A 236 33.09 10.17 10.98
CA ASP A 236 33.39 8.90 10.33
C ASP A 236 32.13 8.26 9.75
N ILE A 237 31.00 8.29 10.47
CA ILE A 237 29.71 7.81 9.98
C ILE A 237 29.24 8.63 8.77
N LEU A 238 29.27 9.97 8.88
CA LEU A 238 28.82 10.87 7.82
C LEU A 238 29.60 10.67 6.53
N LYS A 239 30.92 10.46 6.63
CA LYS A 239 31.79 10.21 5.49
C LYS A 239 31.40 8.98 4.69
N GLU A 240 30.78 7.99 5.31
CA GLU A 240 30.34 6.79 4.62
C GLU A 240 29.00 6.96 3.88
N LEU A 241 28.22 7.98 4.20
CA LEU A 241 26.96 8.26 3.51
C LEU A 241 27.22 8.67 2.06
N GLU A 242 26.61 7.95 1.12
CA GLU A 242 26.69 8.24 -0.32
C GLU A 242 26.25 9.68 -0.62
N TYR A 243 25.25 10.18 0.09
CA TYR A 243 24.81 11.56 -0.02
C TYR A 243 25.89 12.58 0.38
N TYR A 244 26.63 12.34 1.46
CA TYR A 244 27.72 13.21 1.92
C TYR A 244 28.82 13.30 0.85
N LYS A 245 29.28 12.13 0.36
CA LYS A 245 30.27 12.01 -0.72
C LYS A 245 29.82 12.83 -1.95
N ASN A 246 28.57 12.67 -2.37
CA ASN A 246 28.04 13.37 -3.54
C ASN A 246 27.95 14.89 -3.35
N LEU A 247 27.49 15.37 -2.19
CA LEU A 247 27.27 16.81 -1.96
C LEU A 247 28.59 17.61 -1.89
N ILE A 248 29.66 16.98 -1.38
CA ILE A 248 31.00 17.58 -1.31
C ILE A 248 31.68 17.59 -2.67
N HIS A 249 31.62 16.48 -3.42
CA HIS A 249 32.40 16.32 -4.65
C HIS A 249 31.69 16.85 -5.91
N HIS A 250 30.37 17.07 -5.87
CA HIS A 250 29.61 17.55 -7.03
C HIS A 250 29.02 18.95 -6.80
N ASP A 251 28.81 19.67 -7.90
CA ASP A 251 28.19 20.98 -7.86
C ASP A 251 26.70 20.86 -7.48
N VAL A 252 26.19 21.80 -6.68
CA VAL A 252 24.77 21.76 -6.22
C VAL A 252 23.84 21.82 -7.43
N TYR A 253 24.28 22.47 -8.52
CA TYR A 253 23.52 22.59 -9.76
C TYR A 253 23.31 21.28 -10.53
N THR A 254 24.27 20.34 -10.54
CA THR A 254 24.07 19.02 -11.17
C THR A 254 23.15 18.14 -10.33
N SER A 255 23.16 18.29 -9.00
CA SER A 255 22.22 17.67 -8.07
C SER A 255 20.82 18.34 -8.08
N VAL A 256 20.72 19.60 -8.50
CA VAL A 256 19.48 20.39 -8.71
C VAL A 256 18.85 20.18 -10.11
N SER A 257 19.54 19.55 -11.07
CA SER A 257 18.94 19.17 -12.36
C SER A 257 17.90 18.04 -12.24
N LYS A 258 18.12 17.10 -11.30
CA LYS A 258 17.20 16.00 -10.96
C LYS A 258 15.82 16.51 -10.47
N PRO A 259 15.70 17.48 -9.55
CA PRO A 259 14.40 17.98 -9.09
C PRO A 259 13.49 18.55 -10.19
N TYR A 260 14.01 19.26 -11.20
CA TYR A 260 13.20 19.77 -12.31
C TYR A 260 12.62 18.62 -13.15
N HIS A 261 13.44 17.63 -13.48
CA HIS A 261 12.98 16.41 -14.15
C HIS A 261 11.90 15.71 -13.32
N ARG A 262 12.10 15.58 -12.00
CA ARG A 262 11.11 15.00 -11.07
C ARG A 262 9.80 15.78 -11.04
N LEU A 263 9.84 17.12 -11.06
CA LEU A 263 8.64 17.96 -11.14
C LEU A 263 7.87 17.73 -12.44
N MET A 264 8.56 17.68 -13.58
CA MET A 264 7.92 17.38 -14.88
C MET A 264 7.29 15.99 -14.90
N LEU A 265 7.94 15.00 -14.29
CA LEU A 265 7.38 13.66 -14.11
C LEU A 265 6.13 13.65 -13.23
N LYS A 266 6.05 14.50 -12.18
CA LYS A 266 4.84 14.67 -11.35
C LYS A 266 3.68 15.28 -12.14
N ILE A 267 3.94 16.33 -12.93
CA ILE A 267 2.92 16.97 -13.77
C ILE A 267 2.33 15.94 -14.76
N ARG A 268 3.21 15.17 -15.41
CA ARG A 268 2.80 14.06 -16.29
C ARG A 268 1.93 13.04 -15.58
N ASP A 269 2.31 12.65 -14.36
CA ASP A 269 1.58 11.65 -13.58
C ASP A 269 0.22 12.16 -13.09
N ALA A 270 0.14 13.43 -12.67
CA ALA A 270 -1.12 14.08 -12.32
C ALA A 270 -2.08 14.10 -13.53
N PHE A 271 -1.55 14.39 -14.72
CA PHE A 271 -2.31 14.35 -15.97
C PHE A 271 -2.77 12.93 -16.32
N ARG A 272 -1.89 11.92 -16.20
CA ARG A 272 -2.25 10.50 -16.37
C ARG A 272 -3.36 10.06 -15.42
N LYS A 273 -3.27 10.41 -14.12
CA LYS A 273 -4.33 10.15 -13.12
C LYS A 273 -5.65 10.86 -13.46
N SER A 274 -5.60 12.02 -14.11
CA SER A 274 -6.80 12.76 -14.51
C SER A 274 -7.50 12.15 -15.74
N ILE A 275 -6.72 11.73 -16.74
CA ILE A 275 -7.26 11.04 -17.94
C ILE A 275 -7.84 9.68 -17.57
N SER A 276 -7.17 8.95 -16.67
CA SER A 276 -7.68 7.66 -16.22
C SER A 276 -9.05 7.85 -15.55
N LYS A 277 -9.17 8.82 -14.61
CA LYS A 277 -10.43 9.18 -13.95
C LYS A 277 -11.61 9.52 -14.89
N THR A 278 -11.39 10.11 -16.07
CA THR A 278 -12.48 10.48 -16.98
C THR A 278 -13.04 9.30 -17.76
N GLY A 279 -12.22 8.31 -18.12
CA GLY A 279 -12.72 7.01 -18.63
C GLY A 279 -13.50 6.22 -17.57
N PHE A 280 -13.15 6.41 -16.29
CA PHE A 280 -13.69 5.69 -15.13
C PHE A 280 -14.98 6.27 -14.53
N ALA A 281 -15.29 7.54 -14.76
CA ALA A 281 -16.57 8.11 -14.30
C ALA A 281 -17.78 7.46 -14.98
N LEU A 282 -17.60 7.00 -16.23
CA LEU A 282 -18.64 6.34 -17.01
C LEU A 282 -18.91 4.91 -16.51
N SER A 283 -17.87 4.14 -16.14
CA SER A 283 -18.02 2.79 -15.59
C SER A 283 -18.71 2.78 -14.22
N LYS A 284 -18.41 3.77 -13.36
CA LYS A 284 -19.09 3.92 -12.07
C LYS A 284 -20.58 4.25 -12.23
N VAL A 285 -20.95 5.08 -13.21
CA VAL A 285 -22.36 5.43 -13.50
C VAL A 285 -23.12 4.24 -14.09
N VAL A 286 -22.56 3.58 -15.10
CA VAL A 286 -23.17 2.39 -15.74
C VAL A 286 -23.23 1.22 -14.76
N GLY A 287 -22.16 0.96 -14.03
CA GLY A 287 -22.10 -0.08 -13.00
C GLY A 287 -23.11 0.16 -11.88
N ASN A 288 -23.22 1.39 -11.36
CA ASN A 288 -24.21 1.73 -10.33
C ASN A 288 -25.65 1.51 -10.83
N PHE A 289 -25.96 1.96 -12.04
CA PHE A 289 -27.30 1.83 -12.63
C PHE A 289 -27.66 0.36 -12.91
N ALA A 290 -26.73 -0.42 -13.48
CA ALA A 290 -26.96 -1.83 -13.83
C ALA A 290 -27.05 -2.75 -12.61
N GLY A 291 -26.35 -2.49 -11.50
CA GLY A 291 -26.47 -3.39 -10.33
C GLY A 291 -27.42 -2.93 -9.21
N ASN A 292 -28.03 -1.74 -9.31
CA ASN A 292 -29.13 -1.34 -8.41
C ASN A 292 -30.50 -1.79 -8.92
N THR A 293 -30.59 -2.18 -10.18
CA THR A 293 -31.82 -2.69 -10.78
C THR A 293 -31.93 -4.18 -10.47
N LYS A 294 -32.79 -4.49 -9.51
CA LYS A 294 -33.16 -5.87 -9.15
C LYS A 294 -34.35 -6.31 -9.99
N LEU A 295 -34.23 -7.43 -10.70
CA LEU A 295 -35.36 -8.04 -11.43
C LEU A 295 -36.38 -8.69 -10.47
N ARG A 296 -35.93 -9.06 -9.27
CA ARG A 296 -36.74 -9.66 -8.19
C ARG A 296 -36.20 -9.23 -6.82
N SER A 297 -37.06 -9.23 -5.81
CA SER A 297 -36.73 -8.74 -4.46
C SER A 297 -35.59 -9.50 -3.78
N LYS A 298 -35.56 -10.85 -3.91
CA LYS A 298 -34.63 -11.76 -3.25
C LYS A 298 -34.22 -12.95 -4.12
N GLY A 299 -32.99 -13.44 -3.93
CA GLY A 299 -32.50 -14.72 -4.46
C GLY A 299 -33.23 -15.92 -3.86
N TYR A 300 -33.22 -17.06 -4.55
CA TYR A 300 -34.00 -18.22 -4.13
C TYR A 300 -33.48 -18.90 -2.86
N LEU A 301 -32.18 -18.79 -2.52
CA LEU A 301 -31.65 -19.35 -1.27
C LEU A 301 -31.99 -18.49 -0.04
N TYR A 302 -32.51 -17.28 -0.23
CA TYR A 302 -32.82 -16.37 0.86
C TYR A 302 -33.94 -16.92 1.74
N GLY A 303 -33.72 -16.91 3.06
CA GLY A 303 -34.71 -17.38 4.04
C GLY A 303 -34.95 -18.90 4.04
N GLN A 304 -34.18 -19.68 3.28
CA GLN A 304 -34.28 -21.14 3.29
C GLN A 304 -33.49 -21.74 4.46
N THR A 305 -34.17 -22.05 5.57
CA THR A 305 -33.54 -22.65 6.77
C THR A 305 -32.76 -23.92 6.43
N LYS A 306 -33.30 -24.79 5.57
CA LYS A 306 -32.62 -26.01 5.14
C LYS A 306 -31.28 -25.74 4.43
N ALA A 307 -31.18 -24.68 3.61
CA ALA A 307 -29.92 -24.32 2.95
C ALA A 307 -28.90 -23.82 3.97
N LYS A 308 -29.36 -22.95 4.88
CA LYS A 308 -28.55 -22.42 6.00
C LYS A 308 -27.99 -23.55 6.87
N ASP A 309 -28.81 -24.53 7.23
CA ASP A 309 -28.40 -25.66 8.08
C ASP A 309 -27.37 -26.55 7.37
N ILE A 310 -27.58 -26.86 6.08
CA ILE A 310 -26.61 -27.63 5.28
C ILE A 310 -25.26 -26.88 5.22
N LEU A 311 -25.28 -25.57 4.99
CA LEU A 311 -24.08 -24.75 4.94
C LEU A 311 -23.36 -24.70 6.28
N LEU A 312 -24.07 -24.41 7.38
CA LEU A 312 -23.46 -24.33 8.71
C LEU A 312 -22.86 -25.66 9.17
N ALA A 313 -23.39 -26.79 8.70
CA ALA A 313 -22.82 -28.11 8.98
C ALA A 313 -21.54 -28.41 8.18
N GLN A 314 -21.32 -27.75 7.03
CA GLN A 314 -20.21 -28.04 6.12
C GLN A 314 -19.11 -26.99 6.12
N LEU A 315 -19.46 -25.72 6.33
CA LEU A 315 -18.54 -24.60 6.29
C LEU A 315 -17.46 -24.72 7.35
N LYS A 316 -16.22 -24.48 6.97
CA LYS A 316 -15.06 -24.41 7.85
C LYS A 316 -14.37 -23.05 7.71
N PRO A 317 -13.69 -22.58 8.76
CA PRO A 317 -12.90 -21.36 8.69
C PRO A 317 -12.02 -21.29 7.43
N LEU A 318 -12.04 -20.13 6.79
CA LEU A 318 -11.34 -19.79 5.55
C LEU A 318 -11.84 -20.50 4.29
N ASP A 319 -13.03 -21.10 4.30
CA ASP A 319 -13.70 -21.48 3.06
C ASP A 319 -13.97 -20.22 2.20
N VAL A 320 -13.75 -20.34 0.89
CA VAL A 320 -14.09 -19.31 -0.09
C VAL A 320 -15.50 -19.57 -0.62
N LEU A 321 -16.32 -18.53 -0.61
CA LEU A 321 -17.72 -18.55 -1.02
C LEU A 321 -17.86 -17.83 -2.35
N LEU A 322 -18.33 -18.53 -3.39
CA LEU A 322 -18.63 -17.93 -4.69
C LEU A 322 -20.14 -17.98 -4.93
N ASP A 323 -20.74 -16.85 -5.31
CA ASP A 323 -22.18 -16.79 -5.52
C ASP A 323 -22.61 -16.31 -6.90
N LYS A 324 -23.82 -16.75 -7.27
CA LYS A 324 -24.58 -16.22 -8.42
C LYS A 324 -25.93 -15.70 -7.95
N ASN A 325 -26.23 -14.48 -8.35
CA ASN A 325 -27.56 -13.89 -8.18
C ASN A 325 -28.12 -13.46 -9.54
N TYR A 326 -29.07 -14.22 -10.09
CA TYR A 326 -29.68 -13.92 -11.39
C TYR A 326 -30.53 -12.63 -11.37
N ASN A 327 -30.81 -12.08 -10.19
CA ASN A 327 -31.67 -10.90 -10.06
C ASN A 327 -30.93 -9.58 -10.26
N ARG A 328 -29.60 -9.56 -10.38
CA ARG A 328 -28.83 -8.33 -10.58
C ARG A 328 -28.51 -8.13 -12.05
N LEU A 329 -28.97 -7.02 -12.62
CA LEU A 329 -28.70 -6.68 -14.03
C LEU A 329 -27.20 -6.54 -14.36
N SER A 330 -26.36 -6.21 -13.36
CA SER A 330 -24.90 -6.23 -13.50
C SER A 330 -24.33 -7.60 -13.87
N ASN A 331 -25.02 -8.70 -13.53
CA ASN A 331 -24.54 -10.05 -13.80
C ASN A 331 -24.70 -10.48 -15.28
N TYR A 332 -25.37 -9.67 -16.11
CA TYR A 332 -25.39 -9.83 -17.56
C TYR A 332 -24.22 -9.11 -18.25
N LEU A 333 -23.49 -8.26 -17.53
CA LEU A 333 -22.33 -7.52 -18.02
C LEU A 333 -21.00 -8.18 -17.62
N ILE A 334 -21.06 -9.18 -16.75
CA ILE A 334 -19.91 -9.96 -16.28
C ILE A 334 -19.85 -11.23 -17.13
N THR A 335 -18.67 -11.53 -17.67
CA THR A 335 -18.44 -12.72 -18.51
C THR A 335 -18.34 -14.02 -17.70
N SER A 336 -18.01 -13.93 -16.40
CA SER A 336 -17.95 -15.07 -15.49
C SER A 336 -19.35 -15.57 -15.06
N HIS A 337 -19.46 -16.88 -14.82
CA HIS A 337 -20.64 -17.51 -14.23
C HIS A 337 -20.87 -16.99 -12.82
N PHE A 338 -19.88 -17.05 -11.92
CA PHE A 338 -20.00 -16.50 -10.57
C PHE A 338 -19.80 -14.98 -10.57
N GLY A 339 -20.64 -14.26 -9.84
CA GLY A 339 -20.65 -12.78 -9.83
C GLY A 339 -20.01 -12.16 -8.60
N HIS A 340 -19.72 -12.94 -7.56
CA HIS A 340 -19.19 -12.45 -6.30
C HIS A 340 -18.35 -13.53 -5.60
N ALA A 341 -17.40 -13.08 -4.78
CA ALA A 341 -16.53 -13.91 -3.97
C ALA A 341 -16.42 -13.33 -2.54
N ALA A 342 -16.37 -14.21 -1.55
CA ALA A 342 -16.23 -13.85 -0.14
C ALA A 342 -15.48 -14.94 0.63
N ILE A 343 -15.08 -14.64 1.86
CA ILE A 343 -14.34 -15.55 2.73
C ILE A 343 -15.16 -15.82 4.00
N TRP A 344 -15.42 -17.08 4.30
CA TRP A 344 -15.99 -17.49 5.58
C TRP A 344 -14.92 -17.41 6.66
N LEU A 345 -15.01 -16.44 7.57
CA LEU A 345 -14.03 -16.30 8.66
C LEU A 345 -14.17 -17.38 9.72
N GLY A 346 -15.37 -17.94 9.90
CA GLY A 346 -15.66 -18.87 10.98
C GLY A 346 -16.57 -18.25 12.04
N THR A 347 -17.45 -19.08 12.60
CA THR A 347 -18.19 -18.71 13.81
C THR A 347 -17.26 -18.59 15.01
N LYS A 348 -17.72 -17.94 16.08
CA LYS A 348 -17.00 -17.92 17.36
C LYS A 348 -16.56 -19.32 17.80
N GLN A 349 -17.46 -20.31 17.70
CA GLN A 349 -17.18 -21.69 18.08
C GLN A 349 -16.04 -22.27 17.24
N GLN A 350 -16.10 -22.12 15.92
CA GLN A 350 -15.06 -22.61 15.01
C GLN A 350 -13.71 -21.92 15.26
N LEU A 351 -13.71 -20.61 15.51
CA LEU A 351 -12.50 -19.85 15.81
C LEU A 351 -11.88 -20.26 17.15
N ILE A 352 -12.68 -20.64 18.15
CA ILE A 352 -12.17 -21.21 19.41
C ILE A 352 -11.51 -22.56 19.12
N GLU A 353 -12.17 -23.42 18.35
CA GLU A 353 -11.69 -24.76 18.01
C GLU A 353 -10.35 -24.74 17.27
N ILE A 354 -10.14 -23.78 16.36
CA ILE A 354 -8.88 -23.62 15.64
C ILE A 354 -7.86 -22.71 16.35
N GLY A 355 -8.14 -22.28 17.59
CA GLY A 355 -7.24 -21.42 18.37
C GLY A 355 -7.15 -19.95 17.92
N MET A 356 -7.95 -19.52 16.95
CA MET A 356 -7.90 -18.17 16.39
C MET A 356 -8.72 -17.14 17.17
N TRP A 357 -9.65 -17.55 18.04
CA TRP A 357 -10.56 -16.62 18.71
C TRP A 357 -9.83 -15.50 19.47
N ASN A 358 -8.77 -15.83 20.22
CA ASN A 358 -7.98 -14.86 20.99
C ASN A 358 -6.77 -14.33 20.21
N HIS A 359 -6.63 -14.66 18.93
CA HIS A 359 -5.50 -14.22 18.12
C HIS A 359 -5.56 -12.69 17.89
N PRO A 360 -4.43 -11.95 17.88
CA PRO A 360 -4.42 -10.50 17.67
C PRO A 360 -5.17 -10.02 16.43
N TYR A 361 -5.20 -10.84 15.36
CA TYR A 361 -5.91 -10.54 14.11
C TYR A 361 -7.44 -10.61 14.26
N ILE A 362 -7.96 -11.39 15.20
CA ILE A 362 -9.40 -11.57 15.43
C ILE A 362 -9.91 -10.65 16.54
N HIS A 363 -9.04 -10.28 17.49
CA HIS A 363 -9.40 -9.53 18.70
C HIS A 363 -10.31 -8.32 18.43
N SER A 364 -9.97 -7.49 17.44
CA SER A 364 -10.74 -6.29 17.08
C SER A 364 -12.12 -6.57 16.43
N PHE A 365 -12.40 -7.83 16.07
CA PHE A 365 -13.61 -8.24 15.34
C PHE A 365 -14.48 -9.23 16.13
N GLN A 366 -14.06 -9.62 17.33
CA GLN A 366 -14.79 -10.59 18.16
C GLN A 366 -16.25 -10.21 18.37
N GLU A 367 -16.56 -8.93 18.62
CA GLU A 367 -17.95 -8.49 18.82
C GLU A 367 -18.82 -8.70 17.58
N GLU A 368 -18.31 -8.35 16.40
CA GLU A 368 -19.04 -8.51 15.13
C GLU A 368 -19.22 -9.99 14.79
N ILE A 369 -18.17 -10.79 14.96
CA ILE A 369 -18.21 -12.25 14.75
C ILE A 369 -19.19 -12.90 15.73
N ALA A 370 -19.23 -12.46 17.00
CA ALA A 370 -20.16 -12.97 18.01
C ALA A 370 -21.63 -12.62 17.68
N LYS A 371 -21.88 -11.51 16.97
CA LYS A 371 -23.22 -11.17 16.42
C LYS A 371 -23.58 -11.99 15.18
N GLY A 372 -22.68 -12.84 14.70
CA GLY A 372 -22.88 -13.67 13.51
C GLY A 372 -22.41 -13.03 12.20
N ASN A 373 -21.68 -11.92 12.24
CA ASN A 373 -21.04 -11.33 11.06
C ASN A 373 -19.71 -12.04 10.78
N VAL A 374 -19.81 -13.20 10.14
CA VAL A 374 -18.74 -14.21 10.00
C VAL A 374 -18.24 -14.37 8.56
N ILE A 375 -18.74 -13.56 7.62
CA ILE A 375 -18.31 -13.55 6.22
C ILE A 375 -17.63 -12.23 5.92
N LEU A 376 -16.39 -12.29 5.44
CA LEU A 376 -15.64 -11.14 4.94
C LEU A 376 -15.87 -11.01 3.43
N GLU A 377 -16.41 -9.87 2.99
CA GLU A 377 -16.73 -9.62 1.58
C GLU A 377 -16.37 -8.19 1.15
N SER A 378 -16.08 -7.99 -0.14
CA SER A 378 -16.04 -6.66 -0.75
C SER A 378 -17.25 -6.46 -1.65
N VAL A 379 -18.18 -5.60 -1.21
CA VAL A 379 -19.38 -5.23 -1.99
C VAL A 379 -19.40 -3.72 -2.18
N ARG A 380 -20.39 -3.18 -2.90
CA ARG A 380 -20.50 -1.73 -3.22
C ARG A 380 -20.30 -0.77 -2.04
N SER A 381 -20.71 -1.17 -0.83
CA SER A 381 -20.53 -0.38 0.39
C SER A 381 -19.10 -0.40 0.95
N GLY A 382 -18.19 -1.16 0.34
CA GLY A 382 -16.83 -1.43 0.80
C GLY A 382 -16.67 -2.85 1.36
N VAL A 383 -15.45 -3.12 1.81
CA VAL A 383 -15.06 -4.36 2.51
C VAL A 383 -15.68 -4.37 3.90
N ARG A 384 -16.45 -5.41 4.22
CA ARG A 384 -17.21 -5.50 5.47
C ARG A 384 -17.34 -6.94 5.96
N LEU A 385 -17.79 -7.08 7.21
CA LEU A 385 -18.31 -8.33 7.75
C LEU A 385 -19.83 -8.40 7.57
N THR A 386 -20.34 -9.57 7.19
CA THR A 386 -21.77 -9.84 7.03
C THR A 386 -22.15 -11.21 7.59
N SER A 387 -23.45 -11.44 7.79
CA SER A 387 -23.98 -12.71 8.23
C SER A 387 -24.28 -13.64 7.05
N LEU A 388 -24.30 -14.95 7.33
CA LEU A 388 -24.72 -15.96 6.35
C LEU A 388 -26.13 -15.66 5.81
N GLU A 389 -27.02 -15.17 6.66
CA GLU A 389 -28.40 -14.89 6.28
C GLU A 389 -28.52 -13.76 5.26
N ASN A 390 -27.72 -12.71 5.42
CA ASN A 390 -27.64 -11.63 4.45
C ASN A 390 -26.96 -12.07 3.16
N PHE A 391 -25.94 -12.93 3.27
CA PHE A 391 -25.19 -13.45 2.13
C PHE A 391 -26.03 -14.39 1.26
N LEU A 392 -26.97 -15.13 1.84
CA LEU A 392 -27.87 -16.05 1.14
C LEU A 392 -28.94 -15.39 0.26
N ASP A 393 -28.90 -14.06 0.06
CA ASP A 393 -29.68 -13.36 -0.97
C ASP A 393 -29.12 -13.62 -2.39
N VAL A 394 -29.04 -14.90 -2.76
CA VAL A 394 -28.43 -15.45 -4.00
C VAL A 394 -29.23 -16.67 -4.48
N ASP A 395 -28.93 -17.15 -5.69
CA ASP A 395 -29.59 -18.31 -6.30
C ASP A 395 -28.67 -19.54 -6.32
N GLU A 396 -27.36 -19.31 -6.40
CA GLU A 396 -26.34 -20.36 -6.33
C GLU A 396 -25.23 -19.96 -5.36
N LEU A 397 -24.68 -20.95 -4.66
CA LEU A 397 -23.57 -20.80 -3.72
C LEU A 397 -22.63 -22.00 -3.81
N LEU A 398 -21.42 -21.74 -4.28
CA LEU A 398 -20.30 -22.67 -4.31
C LEU A 398 -19.37 -22.41 -3.11
N VAL A 399 -18.99 -23.47 -2.42
CA VAL A 399 -18.00 -23.46 -1.34
C VAL A 399 -16.74 -24.13 -1.85
N LEU A 400 -15.61 -23.43 -1.72
CA LEU A 400 -14.28 -23.92 -2.02
C LEU A 400 -13.44 -23.93 -0.76
N ARG A 401 -12.58 -24.93 -0.59
CA ARG A 401 -11.74 -25.08 0.59
C ARG A 401 -10.30 -25.32 0.20
N TYR A 402 -9.39 -24.51 0.72
CA TYR A 402 -7.96 -24.74 0.56
C TYR A 402 -7.51 -25.92 1.44
N ASP A 403 -6.95 -26.96 0.82
CA ASP A 403 -6.59 -28.20 1.51
C ASP A 403 -5.16 -28.17 2.08
N GLY A 404 -4.37 -27.14 1.74
CA GLY A 404 -2.96 -27.02 2.13
C GLY A 404 -2.69 -26.44 3.52
N PHE A 405 -3.70 -26.15 4.34
CA PHE A 405 -3.49 -25.52 5.65
C PHE A 405 -2.73 -26.40 6.67
N GLY A 406 -2.72 -27.72 6.51
CA GLY A 406 -2.13 -28.63 7.50
C GLY A 406 -2.91 -28.65 8.83
N GLN A 407 -2.20 -28.67 9.96
CA GLN A 407 -2.81 -28.66 11.30
C GLN A 407 -3.06 -27.22 11.79
N PRO A 408 -4.28 -26.89 12.25
CA PRO A 408 -4.60 -25.57 12.78
C PRO A 408 -4.12 -25.36 14.23
N PRO A 409 -3.83 -24.12 14.64
CA PRO A 409 -3.59 -22.97 13.76
C PRO A 409 -2.27 -23.17 12.99
N SER A 410 -2.26 -22.81 11.71
CA SER A 410 -1.06 -22.86 10.89
C SER A 410 -0.65 -21.46 10.44
N TYR A 411 0.65 -21.29 10.15
CA TYR A 411 1.19 -20.04 9.62
C TYR A 411 0.42 -19.54 8.38
N LEU A 412 -0.06 -20.45 7.52
CA LEU A 412 -0.86 -20.08 6.36
C LEU A 412 -2.24 -19.54 6.76
N MET A 413 -2.90 -20.12 7.76
CA MET A 413 -4.17 -19.58 8.27
C MET A 413 -3.98 -18.18 8.84
N ASP A 414 -2.96 -17.97 9.68
CA ASP A 414 -2.62 -16.67 10.25
C ASP A 414 -2.43 -15.62 9.14
N ARG A 415 -1.72 -16.01 8.08
CA ARG A 415 -1.47 -15.19 6.89
C ARG A 415 -2.77 -14.81 6.17
N VAL A 416 -3.69 -15.76 5.93
CA VAL A 416 -4.98 -15.47 5.28
C VAL A 416 -5.84 -14.54 6.13
N TYR A 417 -5.95 -14.80 7.44
CA TYR A 417 -6.71 -13.93 8.34
C TYR A 417 -6.14 -12.50 8.37
N PHE A 418 -4.82 -12.38 8.51
CA PHE A 418 -4.16 -11.07 8.49
C PHE A 418 -4.43 -10.36 7.16
N ASN A 419 -4.08 -10.97 6.02
CA ASN A 419 -4.17 -10.35 4.71
C ASN A 419 -5.62 -9.99 4.33
N GLY A 420 -6.61 -10.82 4.70
CA GLY A 420 -8.02 -10.49 4.49
C GLY A 420 -8.51 -9.34 5.36
N LEU A 421 -8.25 -9.39 6.68
CA LEU A 421 -8.83 -8.45 7.64
C LEU A 421 -8.19 -7.06 7.62
N ILE A 422 -6.93 -6.91 7.20
CA ILE A 422 -6.29 -5.59 7.04
C ILE A 422 -7.00 -4.72 5.99
N HIS A 423 -7.85 -5.30 5.15
CA HIS A 423 -8.60 -4.62 4.11
C HIS A 423 -9.99 -4.14 4.54
N LEU A 424 -10.43 -4.44 5.76
CA LEU A 424 -11.74 -4.04 6.26
C LEU A 424 -11.94 -2.52 6.16
N ASN A 425 -13.15 -2.10 5.79
CA ASN A 425 -13.56 -0.71 5.55
C ASN A 425 -12.96 -0.02 4.31
N LYS A 426 -12.14 -0.73 3.51
CA LYS A 426 -11.73 -0.19 2.21
C LYS A 426 -12.94 -0.02 1.29
N PRO A 427 -13.01 1.06 0.47
CA PRO A 427 -14.13 1.25 -0.45
C PRO A 427 -14.08 0.26 -1.60
N TYR A 428 -15.22 0.03 -2.24
CA TYR A 428 -15.32 -0.82 -3.42
C TYR A 428 -14.70 -0.18 -4.66
N ASP A 429 -14.02 -0.97 -5.47
CA ASP A 429 -13.50 -0.49 -6.76
C ASP A 429 -14.52 -0.64 -7.90
N PHE A 430 -15.20 0.47 -8.23
CA PHE A 430 -16.10 0.52 -9.38
C PHE A 430 -15.38 0.60 -10.74
N ASN A 431 -14.07 0.79 -10.73
CA ASN A 431 -13.26 1.03 -11.91
C ASN A 431 -12.37 -0.17 -12.29
N PHE A 432 -12.40 -1.23 -11.46
CA PHE A 432 -11.58 -2.43 -11.63
C PHE A 432 -10.11 -2.06 -11.92
N ASP A 433 -9.59 -1.10 -11.17
CA ASP A 433 -8.23 -0.56 -11.29
C ASP A 433 -7.25 -1.34 -10.41
N THR A 434 -6.75 -2.44 -10.96
CA THR A 434 -5.78 -3.33 -10.31
C THR A 434 -4.39 -2.71 -10.07
N PHE A 435 -4.22 -1.41 -10.35
CA PHE A 435 -2.97 -0.70 -10.08
C PHE A 435 -2.74 -0.41 -8.59
N THR A 436 -3.82 -0.28 -7.80
CA THR A 436 -3.75 -0.01 -6.36
C THR A 436 -4.79 -0.82 -5.61
N THR A 437 -4.45 -1.35 -4.44
CA THR A 437 -5.39 -2.08 -3.58
C THR A 437 -6.11 -1.17 -2.57
N GLU A 438 -6.11 0.16 -2.77
CA GLU A 438 -6.87 1.07 -1.91
C GLU A 438 -8.38 0.87 -2.07
N LEU A 439 -8.81 0.51 -3.29
CA LEU A 439 -10.15 0.07 -3.61
C LEU A 439 -10.04 -1.43 -3.93
N ILE A 440 -10.96 -2.24 -3.43
CA ILE A 440 -10.86 -3.70 -3.56
C ILE A 440 -12.14 -4.25 -4.17
N ILE A 441 -12.03 -5.11 -5.18
CA ILE A 441 -13.15 -5.93 -5.68
C ILE A 441 -13.24 -7.26 -4.92
N CYS A 442 -14.36 -7.98 -5.07
CA CYS A 442 -14.64 -9.21 -4.33
C CYS A 442 -13.62 -10.34 -4.58
N SER A 443 -13.24 -10.58 -5.83
CA SER A 443 -12.22 -11.58 -6.20
C SER A 443 -10.81 -11.15 -5.79
N GLU A 444 -10.50 -9.85 -5.86
CA GLU A 444 -9.23 -9.29 -5.40
C GLU A 444 -9.05 -9.48 -3.89
N LEU A 445 -10.13 -9.40 -3.10
CA LEU A 445 -10.06 -9.68 -1.66
C LEU A 445 -9.60 -11.11 -1.37
N VAL A 446 -10.08 -12.09 -2.15
CA VAL A 446 -9.63 -13.50 -2.04
C VAL A 446 -8.19 -13.65 -2.50
N PHE A 447 -7.84 -13.05 -3.64
CA PHE A 447 -6.47 -13.02 -4.16
C PHE A 447 -5.46 -12.46 -3.15
N LEU A 448 -5.78 -11.34 -2.50
CA LEU A 448 -4.94 -10.74 -1.46
C LEU A 448 -4.90 -11.61 -0.20
N ALA A 449 -6.03 -12.18 0.22
CA ALA A 449 -6.05 -13.03 1.42
C ALA A 449 -5.17 -14.28 1.25
N PHE A 450 -5.27 -14.96 0.10
CA PHE A 450 -4.53 -16.19 -0.22
C PHE A 450 -3.32 -15.88 -1.10
N ASP A 451 -2.42 -15.06 -0.58
CA ASP A 451 -1.29 -14.51 -1.32
C ASP A 451 -0.18 -15.51 -1.70
N PHE A 452 -0.30 -16.75 -1.25
CA PHE A 452 0.59 -17.88 -1.57
C PHE A 452 0.01 -18.81 -2.64
N VAL A 453 -1.24 -18.61 -3.04
CA VAL A 453 -1.87 -19.37 -4.13
C VAL A 453 -1.48 -18.73 -5.46
N ASP A 454 -1.02 -19.55 -6.40
CA ASP A 454 -0.74 -19.13 -7.77
C ASP A 454 -2.04 -19.12 -8.57
N TRP A 455 -2.81 -18.04 -8.44
CA TRP A 455 -4.12 -17.90 -9.09
C TRP A 455 -4.01 -17.84 -10.62
N ASP A 456 -5.08 -18.20 -11.31
CA ASP A 456 -5.22 -17.95 -12.75
C ASP A 456 -5.74 -16.52 -12.99
N TYR A 457 -5.38 -15.92 -14.14
CA TYR A 457 -5.77 -14.54 -14.46
C TYR A 457 -6.00 -14.36 -15.96
N ASP A 458 -6.90 -13.43 -16.28
CA ASP A 458 -7.09 -12.94 -17.63
C ASP A 458 -6.41 -11.58 -17.83
N TYR A 459 -5.99 -11.33 -19.08
CA TYR A 459 -5.48 -10.02 -19.51
C TYR A 459 -6.50 -9.28 -20.37
N VAL A 460 -7.32 -8.44 -19.72
CA VAL A 460 -8.41 -7.68 -20.36
C VAL A 460 -8.12 -6.19 -20.29
N PHE A 461 -8.30 -5.46 -21.41
CA PHE A 461 -8.07 -4.00 -21.50
C PHE A 461 -6.72 -3.51 -20.93
N LYS A 462 -5.65 -4.30 -21.15
CA LYS A 462 -4.29 -4.04 -20.64
C LYS A 462 -4.12 -4.17 -19.12
N ARG A 463 -4.98 -4.94 -18.47
CA ARG A 463 -4.96 -5.19 -17.03
C ARG A 463 -5.08 -6.69 -16.77
N TYR A 464 -4.36 -7.15 -15.75
CA TYR A 464 -4.64 -8.47 -15.18
C TYR A 464 -5.86 -8.36 -14.29
N MET A 465 -6.78 -9.29 -14.45
CA MET A 465 -7.99 -9.39 -13.65
C MET A 465 -8.15 -10.84 -13.21
N ILE A 466 -8.48 -11.00 -11.92
CA ILE A 466 -8.99 -12.25 -11.39
C ILE A 466 -10.49 -12.06 -11.19
N ASP A 467 -11.29 -12.97 -11.72
CA ASP A 467 -12.72 -13.03 -11.47
C ASP A 467 -13.06 -14.25 -10.59
N PRO A 468 -14.30 -14.36 -10.10
CA PRO A 468 -14.72 -15.52 -9.30
C PRO A 468 -14.58 -16.87 -10.01
N ASP A 469 -14.66 -16.94 -11.34
CA ASP A 469 -14.54 -18.21 -12.07
C ASP A 469 -13.10 -18.73 -12.09
N HIS A 470 -12.11 -17.84 -12.18
CA HIS A 470 -10.69 -18.22 -12.01
C HIS A 470 -10.45 -18.87 -10.65
N ILE A 471 -11.14 -18.39 -9.60
CA ILE A 471 -11.06 -18.99 -8.26
C ILE A 471 -11.71 -20.38 -8.27
N ALA A 472 -12.86 -20.53 -8.94
CA ALA A 472 -13.55 -21.81 -9.07
C ALA A 472 -12.74 -22.85 -9.87
N GLN A 473 -12.00 -22.44 -10.89
CA GLN A 473 -11.21 -23.32 -11.76
C GLN A 473 -10.11 -24.08 -11.01
N ARG A 474 -9.64 -23.58 -9.86
CA ARG A 474 -8.61 -24.22 -9.03
C ARG A 474 -8.90 -25.68 -8.67
N VAL A 475 -10.17 -26.07 -8.57
CA VAL A 475 -10.55 -27.45 -8.24
C VAL A 475 -10.26 -28.45 -9.38
N PHE A 476 -9.99 -27.96 -10.59
CA PHE A 476 -9.71 -28.77 -11.78
C PHE A 476 -8.22 -28.85 -12.15
N ASN A 477 -7.34 -28.25 -11.37
CA ASN A 477 -5.91 -28.31 -11.62
C ASN A 477 -5.37 -29.74 -11.50
N ASP A 478 -4.27 -30.04 -12.20
CA ASP A 478 -3.61 -31.36 -12.16
C ASP A 478 -3.28 -31.79 -10.72
N PHE A 479 -2.96 -30.82 -9.86
CA PHE A 479 -2.79 -30.97 -8.42
C PHE A 479 -3.67 -29.92 -7.73
N PRO A 480 -4.94 -30.24 -7.46
CA PRO A 480 -5.87 -29.26 -6.91
C PRO A 480 -5.48 -28.96 -5.47
N ASP A 481 -5.23 -27.69 -5.19
CA ASP A 481 -5.01 -27.15 -3.85
C ASP A 481 -6.32 -26.70 -3.17
N PHE A 482 -7.42 -26.74 -3.93
CA PHE A 482 -8.78 -26.52 -3.46
C PHE A 482 -9.68 -27.73 -3.72
N SER A 483 -10.51 -28.05 -2.72
CA SER A 483 -11.64 -28.95 -2.84
C SER A 483 -12.96 -28.19 -2.96
N MET A 484 -14.01 -28.87 -3.42
CA MET A 484 -15.39 -28.39 -3.45
C MET A 484 -16.25 -29.13 -2.41
N PRO A 485 -16.30 -28.68 -1.14
CA PRO A 485 -17.12 -29.31 -0.12
C PRO A 485 -18.62 -29.30 -0.44
N LEU A 486 -19.10 -28.24 -1.09
CA LEU A 486 -20.52 -28.02 -1.30
C LEU A 486 -20.79 -27.09 -2.48
N PHE A 487 -21.79 -27.41 -3.29
CA PHE A 487 -22.36 -26.48 -4.27
C PHE A 487 -23.89 -26.57 -4.21
N LEU A 488 -24.53 -25.49 -3.74
CA LEU A 488 -25.98 -25.38 -3.65
C LEU A 488 -26.53 -24.51 -4.77
N THR A 489 -27.60 -24.97 -5.41
CA THR A 489 -28.34 -24.20 -6.41
C THR A 489 -29.82 -24.22 -6.09
N SER A 490 -30.51 -23.14 -6.46
CA SER A 490 -31.96 -23.04 -6.34
C SER A 490 -32.52 -22.25 -7.51
N SER A 491 -33.47 -22.84 -8.23
CA SER A 491 -34.13 -22.25 -9.40
C SER A 491 -35.54 -21.72 -9.07
N ARG A 492 -36.06 -22.03 -7.88
CA ARG A 492 -37.36 -21.60 -7.37
C ARG A 492 -37.40 -21.67 -5.84
N PRO A 493 -38.34 -20.98 -5.17
CA PRO A 493 -38.42 -20.98 -3.71
C PRO A 493 -38.60 -22.40 -3.16
N HIS A 494 -37.98 -22.69 -2.02
CA HIS A 494 -38.02 -23.98 -1.32
C HIS A 494 -37.37 -25.17 -2.04
N GLU A 495 -36.76 -24.96 -3.21
CA GLU A 495 -35.93 -25.95 -3.87
C GLU A 495 -34.46 -25.75 -3.47
N ILE A 496 -33.77 -26.84 -3.14
CA ILE A 496 -32.33 -26.86 -2.91
C ILE A 496 -31.78 -28.09 -3.61
N VAL A 497 -30.86 -27.88 -4.55
CA VAL A 497 -30.19 -28.94 -5.28
C VAL A 497 -28.69 -28.85 -5.00
N MET A 498 -28.12 -29.94 -4.49
CA MET A 498 -26.68 -30.12 -4.38
C MET A 498 -26.11 -30.51 -5.74
N ARG A 499 -25.05 -29.82 -6.16
CA ARG A 499 -24.36 -30.04 -7.43
C ARG A 499 -23.00 -30.69 -7.21
N ASN A 500 -22.51 -31.37 -8.25
CA ASN A 500 -21.23 -32.05 -8.27
C ASN A 500 -20.23 -31.30 -9.17
N LEU A 501 -18.99 -31.84 -9.26
CA LEU A 501 -17.94 -31.24 -10.08
C LEU A 501 -18.29 -31.19 -11.57
N ASP A 502 -18.99 -32.19 -12.11
CA ASP A 502 -19.43 -32.19 -13.52
C ASP A 502 -20.32 -30.98 -13.84
N TYR A 503 -21.22 -30.64 -12.90
CA TYR A 503 -22.05 -29.45 -13.05
C TYR A 503 -21.24 -28.17 -12.96
N LEU A 504 -20.25 -28.10 -12.06
CA LEU A 504 -19.34 -26.96 -11.97
C LEU A 504 -18.55 -26.77 -13.27
N GLU A 505 -17.97 -27.84 -13.80
CA GLU A 505 -17.25 -27.82 -15.07
C GLU A 505 -18.15 -27.34 -16.23
N LEU A 506 -19.41 -27.80 -16.25
CA LEU A 506 -20.40 -27.39 -17.24
C LEU A 506 -20.72 -25.89 -17.18
N VAL A 507 -20.81 -25.29 -15.99
CA VAL A 507 -21.15 -23.86 -15.85
C VAL A 507 -19.95 -22.95 -16.12
N LEU A 508 -18.72 -23.39 -15.85
CA LEU A 508 -17.50 -22.62 -16.12
C LEU A 508 -17.08 -22.64 -17.60
N LYS A 509 -17.61 -23.56 -18.42
CA LYS A 509 -17.33 -23.64 -19.88
C LYS A 509 -18.22 -22.72 -20.73
N LYS A 510 -19.24 -22.08 -20.14
CA LYS A 510 -20.22 -21.23 -20.83
C LYS A 510 -19.83 -19.78 -20.75
#